data_AF-A0A9E3VSB2-F1
#
_entry.id   AF-A0A9E3VSB2-F1
#
_cell.length_a   1.000
_cell.length_b   1.000
_cell.length_c   1.000
_cell.angle_alpha   90.00
_cell.angle_beta   90.00
_cell.angle_gamma   90.00
#
_symmetry.space_group_name_H-M   'P 1'
#
loop_
_entity.id
_entity.type
_entity.pdbx_description
1 polymer ?
#
loop_
_entity_poly.entity_id
_entity_poly.type
_entity_poly.pdbx_seq_one_letter_code
_entity_poly.pdbx_strand_id
1 'polypeptide(L)'
;MGAQGEDLAVRLLKQEGFIILGRNVEVGRYELDIIAREDDTIAFVEVKTRRDDGYAAPEANITPKKQRHIRSAAHRWLSDNEPEDVYFRFDVVTVVLPESGEPELLLIRDAFPDVRPVKASVSPRARMRRR
;
A
#
# COMPACT_ATOMS: atom_id res chain seq x y z
N MET A 1 1.84 -3.68 13.93
CA MET A 1 0.42 -3.94 13.60
C MET A 1 -0.02 -5.24 14.25
N GLY A 2 -1.32 -5.53 14.29
CA GLY A 2 -1.76 -6.87 14.70
C GLY A 2 -1.45 -7.87 13.58
N ALA A 3 -0.71 -8.94 13.86
CA ALA A 3 -0.33 -9.95 12.85
C ALA A 3 -1.54 -10.47 12.06
N GLN A 4 -2.68 -10.65 12.73
CA GLN A 4 -3.94 -11.05 12.11
C GLN A 4 -4.45 -10.05 11.05
N GLY A 5 -4.36 -8.75 11.32
CA GLY A 5 -4.84 -7.74 10.38
C GLY A 5 -4.01 -7.68 9.11
N GLU A 6 -2.69 -7.81 9.24
CA GLU A 6 -1.77 -7.87 8.10
C GLU A 6 -1.96 -9.15 7.27
N ASP A 7 -2.18 -10.31 7.92
CA ASP A 7 -2.49 -11.55 7.21
C ASP A 7 -3.79 -11.45 6.40
N LEU A 8 -4.82 -10.81 6.96
CA LEU A 8 -6.08 -10.57 6.27
C LEU A 8 -5.90 -9.60 5.10
N ALA A 9 -5.10 -8.53 5.28
CA ALA A 9 -4.78 -7.60 4.20
C ALA A 9 -4.02 -8.27 3.05
N VAL A 10 -3.05 -9.13 3.36
CA VAL A 10 -2.32 -9.94 2.36
C VAL A 10 -3.27 -10.86 1.59
N ARG A 11 -4.23 -11.49 2.27
CA ARG A 11 -5.23 -12.34 1.60
C ARG A 11 -6.09 -11.54 0.64
N LEU A 12 -6.60 -10.38 1.06
CA LEU A 12 -7.37 -9.47 0.21
C LEU A 12 -6.56 -9.05 -1.03
N LEU A 13 -5.33 -8.57 -0.84
CA LEU A 13 -4.47 -8.13 -1.94
C LEU A 13 -4.24 -9.27 -2.95
N LYS A 14 -3.98 -10.50 -2.48
CA LYS A 14 -3.83 -11.66 -3.37
C LYS A 14 -5.12 -11.98 -4.13
N GLN A 15 -6.29 -11.85 -3.50
CA GLN A 15 -7.59 -12.03 -4.16
C GLN A 15 -7.85 -10.96 -5.23
N GLU A 16 -7.38 -9.74 -4.98
CA GLU A 16 -7.41 -8.62 -5.93
C GLU A 16 -6.34 -8.72 -7.04
N GLY A 17 -5.54 -9.78 -7.08
CA GLY A 17 -4.55 -10.04 -8.14
C GLY A 17 -3.15 -9.50 -7.87
N PHE A 18 -2.87 -8.99 -6.65
CA PHE A 18 -1.56 -8.46 -6.31
C PHE A 18 -0.55 -9.58 -6.03
N ILE A 19 0.70 -9.34 -6.43
CA ILE A 19 1.86 -10.13 -6.02
C ILE A 19 2.51 -9.46 -4.81
N ILE A 20 2.61 -10.19 -3.69
CA ILE A 20 3.27 -9.66 -2.48
C ILE A 20 4.79 -9.73 -2.65
N LEU A 21 5.45 -8.58 -2.56
CA LEU A 21 6.91 -8.43 -2.64
C LEU A 21 7.58 -8.43 -1.27
N GLY A 22 6.87 -7.94 -0.25
CA GLY A 22 7.39 -7.88 1.11
C GLY A 22 6.32 -7.56 2.14
N ARG A 23 6.61 -7.91 3.39
CA ARG A 23 5.78 -7.68 4.58
C ARG A 23 6.68 -7.18 5.71
N ASN A 24 6.21 -6.23 6.51
CA ASN A 24 6.97 -5.57 7.58
C ASN A 24 8.39 -5.21 7.13
N VAL A 25 8.49 -4.51 5.99
CA VAL A 25 9.77 -4.23 5.33
C VAL A 25 10.43 -3.05 6.02
N GLU A 26 11.54 -3.32 6.70
CA GLU A 26 12.39 -2.29 7.29
C GLU A 26 13.18 -1.55 6.21
N VAL A 27 13.08 -0.22 6.21
CA VAL A 27 13.79 0.67 5.29
C VAL A 27 14.45 1.80 6.08
N GLY A 28 15.68 1.56 6.51
CA GLY A 28 16.41 2.46 7.40
C GLY A 28 15.78 2.52 8.78
N ARG A 29 15.15 3.65 9.14
CA ARG A 29 14.47 3.84 10.43
C ARG A 29 12.94 3.76 10.34
N TYR A 30 12.43 3.42 9.17
CA TYR A 30 11.01 3.36 8.87
C TYR A 30 10.63 1.95 8.45
N GLU A 31 9.35 1.66 8.51
CA GLU A 31 8.77 0.37 8.15
C GLU A 31 7.66 0.60 7.13
N LEU A 32 7.56 -0.32 6.17
CA LEU A 32 6.46 -0.43 5.23
C LEU A 32 5.72 -1.74 5.51
N ASP A 33 4.43 -1.68 5.81
CA ASP A 33 3.69 -2.86 6.26
C ASP A 33 3.63 -3.92 5.17
N ILE A 34 3.23 -3.54 3.95
CA ILE A 34 3.18 -4.44 2.79
C ILE A 34 3.68 -3.69 1.56
N ILE A 35 4.51 -4.37 0.78
CA ILE A 35 4.88 -3.96 -0.59
C ILE A 35 4.32 -5.01 -1.53
N ALA A 36 3.56 -4.57 -2.53
CA ALA A 36 2.93 -5.46 -3.49
C ALA A 36 3.02 -4.89 -4.91
N ARG A 37 2.85 -5.73 -5.92
CA ARG A 37 2.79 -5.36 -7.34
C ARG A 37 1.42 -5.71 -7.92
N GLU A 38 0.78 -4.73 -8.55
CA GLU A 38 -0.42 -4.87 -9.38
C GLU A 38 -0.02 -4.43 -10.79
N ASP A 39 0.05 -5.39 -11.73
CA ASP A 39 0.60 -5.17 -13.07
C ASP A 39 1.98 -4.49 -13.04
N ASP A 40 2.12 -3.32 -13.69
CA ASP A 40 3.36 -2.52 -13.76
C ASP A 40 3.48 -1.52 -12.59
N THR A 41 2.61 -1.60 -11.58
CA THR A 41 2.55 -0.65 -10.46
C THR A 41 2.97 -1.29 -9.14
N ILE A 42 3.91 -0.66 -8.44
CA ILE A 42 4.26 -0.99 -7.06
C ILE A 42 3.31 -0.26 -6.10
N ALA A 43 2.57 -1.02 -5.29
CA ALA A 43 1.72 -0.51 -4.23
C ALA A 43 2.47 -0.61 -2.88
N PHE A 44 2.65 0.53 -2.24
CA PHE A 44 3.06 0.62 -0.84
C PHE A 44 1.80 0.68 0.01
N VAL A 45 1.47 -0.44 0.66
CA VAL A 45 0.18 -0.62 1.31
C VAL A 45 0.35 -0.49 2.83
N GLU A 46 -0.37 0.45 3.40
CA GLU A 46 -0.48 0.63 4.85
C GLU A 46 -1.70 -0.12 5.40
N VAL A 47 -1.55 -0.88 6.49
CA VAL A 47 -2.64 -1.69 7.06
C VAL A 47 -3.21 -1.07 8.34
N LYS A 48 -4.47 -0.68 8.31
CA LYS A 48 -5.17 -0.17 9.49
C LYS A 48 -6.14 -1.19 10.06
N THR A 49 -5.78 -1.76 11.20
CA THR A 49 -6.65 -2.69 11.93
C THR A 49 -7.30 -2.01 13.12
N ARG A 50 -8.60 -2.23 13.30
CA ARG A 50 -9.31 -1.88 14.52
C ARG A 50 -10.32 -2.96 14.89
N ARG A 51 -10.74 -3.00 16.15
CA ARG A 51 -11.89 -3.79 16.60
C ARG A 51 -13.16 -2.97 16.37
N ASP A 52 -14.25 -3.66 16.05
CA ASP A 52 -15.57 -3.03 15.97
C ASP A 52 -16.02 -2.65 17.38
N ASP A 53 -15.98 -1.36 17.70
CA ASP A 53 -16.48 -0.78 18.94
C ASP A 53 -17.82 -0.04 18.73
N GLY A 54 -18.49 -0.29 17.61
CA GLY A 54 -19.81 0.25 17.30
C GLY A 54 -19.82 1.72 16.86
N TYR A 55 -18.66 2.37 16.70
CA TYR A 55 -18.59 3.79 16.32
C TYR A 55 -17.61 4.07 15.16
N ALA A 56 -18.14 4.78 14.16
CA ALA A 56 -17.48 5.35 12.98
C ALA A 56 -16.98 4.35 11.90
N ALA A 57 -16.89 4.81 10.66
CA ALA A 57 -16.26 4.08 9.55
C ALA A 57 -14.74 3.97 9.77
N PRO A 58 -14.05 2.97 9.18
CA PRO A 58 -12.61 2.84 9.36
C PRO A 58 -11.87 4.06 8.83
N GLU A 59 -11.04 4.69 9.69
CA GLU A 59 -10.29 5.88 9.32
C GLU A 59 -9.15 5.53 8.35
N ALA A 60 -9.42 5.65 7.07
CA ALA A 60 -8.44 5.47 5.99
C ALA A 60 -7.34 6.55 5.99
N ASN A 61 -7.57 7.69 6.66
CA ASN A 61 -6.66 8.82 6.63
C ASN A 61 -5.32 8.48 7.30
N ILE A 62 -4.24 8.58 6.52
CA ILE A 62 -2.88 8.50 7.05
C ILE A 62 -2.43 9.90 7.46
N THR A 63 -1.95 10.04 8.69
CA THR A 63 -1.51 11.36 9.20
C THR A 63 -0.40 11.94 8.31
N PRO A 64 -0.30 13.28 8.15
CA PRO A 64 0.75 13.89 7.33
C PRO A 64 2.18 13.47 7.73
N LYS A 65 2.40 13.24 9.03
CA LYS A 65 3.68 12.72 9.55
C LYS A 65 3.95 11.30 9.03
N LYS A 66 2.96 10.40 9.10
CA LYS A 66 3.11 9.02 8.64
C LYS A 66 3.23 8.94 7.12
N GLN A 67 2.47 9.74 6.36
CA GLN A 67 2.65 9.83 4.90
C GLN A 67 4.08 10.25 4.52
N ARG A 68 4.70 11.21 5.24
CA ARG A 68 6.10 11.59 5.00
C ARG A 68 7.09 10.44 5.23
N HIS A 69 6.85 9.62 6.25
CA HIS A 69 7.67 8.46 6.54
C HIS A 69 7.52 7.39 5.46
N ILE A 70 6.28 7.04 5.10
CA ILE A 70 5.98 6.04 4.05
C ILE A 70 6.59 6.48 2.72
N ARG A 71 6.41 7.74 2.30
CA ARG A 71 7.06 8.27 1.09
C ARG A 71 8.58 8.10 1.15
N SER A 72 9.20 8.49 2.27
CA SER A 72 10.66 8.41 2.41
C SER A 72 11.17 6.96 2.33
N ALA A 73 10.46 6.02 2.96
CA ALA A 73 10.75 4.60 2.92
C ALA A 73 10.56 4.02 1.51
N ALA A 74 9.41 4.31 0.87
CA ALA A 74 9.10 3.87 -0.48
C ALA A 74 10.16 4.32 -1.49
N HIS A 75 10.53 5.61 -1.47
CA HIS A 75 11.58 6.14 -2.36
C HIS A 75 12.92 5.46 -2.18
N ARG A 76 13.31 5.13 -0.94
CA ARG A 76 14.55 4.40 -0.68
C ARG A 76 14.45 2.95 -1.16
N TRP A 77 13.34 2.28 -0.86
CA TRP A 77 13.10 0.92 -1.30
C TRP A 77 13.13 0.81 -2.84
N LEU A 78 12.47 1.74 -3.55
CA LEU A 78 12.51 1.80 -5.02
C LEU A 78 13.95 1.99 -5.52
N SER A 79 14.70 2.94 -4.96
CA SER A 79 16.09 3.15 -5.36
C SER A 79 16.99 1.92 -5.17
N ASP A 80 16.70 1.08 -4.17
CA ASP A 80 17.48 -0.10 -3.84
C ASP A 80 17.06 -1.35 -4.65
N ASN A 81 15.81 -1.42 -5.12
CA ASN A 81 15.22 -2.64 -5.70
C ASN A 81 14.69 -2.51 -7.14
N GLU A 82 14.35 -1.31 -7.59
CA GLU A 82 13.73 -1.03 -8.89
C GLU A 82 14.56 0.06 -9.60
N PRO A 83 15.62 -0.32 -10.34
CA PRO A 83 16.56 0.62 -10.96
C PRO A 83 15.99 1.34 -12.20
N GLU A 84 14.84 0.89 -12.70
CA GLU A 84 14.11 1.48 -13.82
C GLU A 84 12.94 2.34 -13.33
N ASP A 85 12.43 3.21 -14.20
CA ASP A 85 11.24 4.00 -13.89
C ASP A 85 10.02 3.07 -13.78
N VAL A 86 9.49 2.91 -12.56
CA VAL A 86 8.28 2.13 -12.28
C VAL A 86 7.14 3.03 -11.83
N TYR A 87 5.91 2.63 -12.16
CA TYR A 87 4.74 3.25 -11.54
C TYR A 87 4.64 2.80 -10.09
N PHE A 88 4.27 3.72 -9.21
CA PHE A 88 3.99 3.37 -7.83
C PHE A 88 2.88 4.23 -7.25
N ARG A 89 2.25 3.72 -6.19
CA ARG A 89 1.22 4.43 -5.44
C ARG A 89 1.21 4.03 -3.96
N PHE A 90 0.44 4.76 -3.18
CA PHE A 90 0.24 4.51 -1.76
C PHE A 90 -1.20 4.09 -1.50
N ASP A 91 -1.37 2.86 -1.02
CA ASP A 91 -2.67 2.26 -0.79
C ASP A 91 -2.89 2.09 0.71
N VAL A 92 -4.15 1.93 1.11
CA VAL A 92 -4.53 1.57 2.48
C VAL A 92 -5.45 0.37 2.45
N VAL A 93 -5.17 -0.63 3.28
CA VAL A 93 -6.14 -1.68 3.61
C VAL A 93 -6.65 -1.44 5.01
N THR A 94 -7.96 -1.26 5.14
CA THR A 94 -8.62 -1.21 6.46
C THR A 94 -9.19 -2.57 6.80
N VAL A 95 -8.96 -3.02 8.03
CA VAL A 95 -9.48 -4.28 8.58
C VAL A 95 -10.27 -3.98 9.84
N VAL A 96 -11.57 -4.26 9.81
CA VAL A 96 -12.45 -4.15 10.98
C VAL A 96 -12.73 -5.55 11.49
N LEU A 97 -12.33 -5.82 12.73
CA LEU A 97 -12.52 -7.11 13.40
C LEU A 97 -13.75 -7.03 14.31
N PRO A 98 -14.89 -7.63 13.95
CA PRO A 98 -16.06 -7.65 14.83
C PRO A 98 -15.86 -8.59 16.01
N GLU A 99 -16.67 -8.45 17.05
CA GLU A 99 -16.73 -9.42 18.16
C GLU A 99 -17.25 -10.79 17.71
N SER A 100 -18.11 -10.82 16.69
CA SER A 100 -18.62 -12.03 16.05
C SER A 100 -18.88 -11.80 14.57
N GLY A 101 -18.70 -12.83 13.75
CA GLY A 101 -18.88 -12.76 12.29
C GLY A 101 -17.56 -12.60 11.51
N GLU A 102 -17.70 -12.30 10.22
CA GLU A 102 -16.57 -12.14 9.31
C GLU A 102 -15.96 -10.73 9.41
N PRO A 103 -14.63 -10.57 9.30
CA PRO A 103 -14.01 -9.27 9.27
C PRO A 103 -14.40 -8.49 8.02
N GLU A 104 -14.55 -7.17 8.16
CA GLU A 104 -14.75 -6.28 7.02
C GLU A 104 -13.41 -5.74 6.53
N LEU A 105 -13.19 -5.89 5.23
CA LEU A 105 -11.97 -5.45 4.56
C LEU A 105 -12.28 -4.48 3.44
N LEU A 106 -11.49 -3.41 3.34
CA LEU A 106 -11.58 -2.44 2.26
C LEU A 106 -10.18 -2.08 1.78
N LEU A 107 -9.94 -2.22 0.48
CA LEU A 107 -8.76 -1.72 -0.22
C LEU A 107 -9.07 -0.33 -0.79
N ILE A 108 -8.26 0.65 -0.41
CA ILE A 108 -8.31 2.02 -0.92
C ILE A 108 -7.03 2.24 -1.71
N ARG A 109 -7.17 2.23 -3.04
CA ARG A 109 -6.09 2.57 -3.96
C ARG A 109 -5.87 4.10 -3.94
N ASP A 110 -4.63 4.53 -4.13
CA ASP A 110 -4.27 5.96 -4.20
C ASP A 110 -4.74 6.77 -2.97
N ALA A 111 -4.63 6.17 -1.78
CA ALA A 111 -5.09 6.74 -0.52
C ALA A 111 -4.44 8.10 -0.20
N PHE A 112 -3.22 8.35 -0.70
CA PHE A 112 -2.61 9.67 -0.71
C PHE A 112 -1.57 9.80 -1.83
N PRO A 113 -1.35 11.01 -2.39
CA PRO A 113 -0.43 11.20 -3.50
C PRO A 113 1.03 11.22 -3.01
N ASP A 114 1.98 10.95 -3.91
CA ASP A 114 3.34 11.43 -3.70
C ASP A 114 3.37 12.97 -3.84
N VAL A 115 4.28 13.61 -3.11
CA VAL A 115 4.50 15.06 -3.17
C VAL A 115 5.80 15.43 -3.87
N ARG A 116 6.67 14.45 -4.15
CA ARG A 116 7.82 14.69 -5.00
C ARG A 116 7.32 14.78 -6.45
N PRO A 117 7.78 15.77 -7.22
CA PRO A 117 7.50 15.77 -8.64
C PRO A 117 8.09 14.47 -9.21
N VAL A 118 7.22 13.62 -9.75
CA VAL A 118 7.64 12.50 -10.61
C VAL A 118 8.46 13.17 -11.71
N LYS A 119 9.74 12.79 -11.88
CA LYS A 119 10.45 13.15 -13.12
C LYS A 119 9.53 12.72 -14.24
N ALA A 120 9.10 13.63 -15.09
CA ALA A 120 8.03 13.40 -16.06
C ALA A 120 8.33 12.16 -16.93
N SER A 121 7.93 10.98 -16.47
CA SER A 121 7.90 9.73 -17.21
C SER A 121 6.53 9.71 -17.88
N VAL A 122 6.61 10.08 -19.15
CA VAL A 122 5.62 10.00 -20.23
C VAL A 122 4.32 9.25 -19.86
N SER A 123 3.21 9.98 -20.03
CA SER A 123 1.81 9.55 -19.96
C SER A 123 1.52 8.12 -20.48
N PRO A 124 0.56 7.36 -19.90
CA PRO A 124 0.26 5.96 -20.25
C PRO A 124 -0.36 5.73 -21.63
N ARG A 125 -0.32 6.71 -22.55
CA ARG A 125 -0.89 6.59 -23.90
C ARG A 125 0.17 6.59 -24.99
N ALA A 126 1.21 5.76 -24.87
CA ALA A 126 2.11 5.49 -25.99
C ALA A 126 2.96 4.21 -25.83
N ARG A 127 2.38 3.06 -25.48
CA ARG A 127 3.02 1.77 -25.79
C ARG A 127 2.00 0.75 -26.29
N MET A 128 1.28 1.17 -27.31
CA MET A 128 0.62 0.26 -28.23
C MET A 128 1.69 -0.53 -28.98
N ARG A 129 1.73 -1.84 -28.70
CA ARG A 129 2.31 -2.93 -29.52
C ARG A 129 3.76 -2.73 -29.97
N ARG A 130 4.61 -3.72 -29.64
CA ARG A 130 5.36 -4.49 -30.65
C ARG A 130 6.04 -5.71 -30.03
N ARG A 131 5.52 -6.87 -30.48
CA ARG A 131 6.14 -8.17 -30.74
C ARG A 131 6.80 -8.91 -29.58
#